data_AF-A0A7L4GY32-F1
#
_entry.id   AF-A0A7L4GY32-F1
#
_cell.length_a   1.000
_cell.length_b   1.000
_cell.length_c   1.000
_cell.angle_alpha   90.00
_cell.angle_beta   90.00
_cell.angle_gamma   90.00
#
_symmetry.space_group_name_H-M   'P 1'
#
loop_
_entity.id
_entity.type
_entity.pdbx_description
1 polymer ?
#
loop_
_entity_poly.entity_id
_entity_poly.type
_entity_poly.pdbx_seq_one_letter_code
_entity_poly.pdbx_strand_id
1 'polypeptide(L)'
;RVALLDLIMAKVSEKNPVTSEEMNVLVRHASFLARCFQEKSESVLKLTSAVDVEDEEALVTIRLLDVLCEMTSNNGQLEHLQALPGLLETAIDTLRLTHLAGKQAVNIFTATHAMTGQEEISHPAVGFKSHLIRLIGNLCYKNKENQDKV
;
A
#
# COMPACT_ATOMS: atom_id res chain seq x y z
N ARG A 1 15.63 4.49 2.30
CA ARG A 1 14.77 4.05 1.16
C ARG A 1 13.47 4.84 1.05
N VAL A 2 12.82 5.18 2.16
CA VAL A 2 11.57 5.96 2.22
C VAL A 2 11.64 7.29 1.46
N ALA A 3 12.72 8.08 1.63
CA ALA A 3 12.88 9.37 0.94
C ALA A 3 12.82 9.29 -0.61
N LEU A 4 13.29 8.20 -1.20
CA LEU A 4 13.16 7.98 -2.65
C LEU A 4 11.71 7.73 -3.03
N LEU A 5 10.98 6.95 -2.22
CA LEU A 5 9.56 6.71 -2.43
C LEU A 5 8.73 7.99 -2.21
N ASP A 6 9.18 8.89 -1.34
CA ASP A 6 8.57 10.23 -1.18
C ASP A 6 8.71 11.08 -2.43
N LEU A 7 9.90 11.05 -3.06
CA LEU A 7 10.12 11.73 -4.33
C LEU A 7 9.25 11.14 -5.44
N ILE A 8 9.14 9.81 -5.51
CA ILE A 8 8.28 9.12 -6.47
C ILE A 8 6.81 9.49 -6.21
N MET A 9 6.36 9.46 -4.96
CA MET A 9 5.01 9.87 -4.58
C MET A 9 4.71 11.28 -5.05
N ALA A 10 5.58 12.25 -4.71
CA ALA A 10 5.43 13.63 -5.13
C ALA A 10 5.27 13.73 -6.65
N LYS A 11 6.07 12.97 -7.41
CA LYS A 11 6.02 12.96 -8.87
C LYS A 11 4.74 12.34 -9.44
N VAL A 12 4.27 11.23 -8.87
CA VAL A 12 3.04 10.55 -9.32
C VAL A 12 1.79 11.38 -9.00
N SER A 13 1.80 12.13 -7.91
CA SER A 13 0.70 13.04 -7.52
C SER A 13 0.67 14.36 -8.29
N GLU A 14 1.69 14.69 -9.10
CA GLU A 14 1.66 15.87 -9.95
C GLU A 14 0.52 15.75 -10.98
N LYS A 15 -0.35 16.77 -11.02
CA LYS A 15 -1.46 16.86 -11.99
C LYS A 15 -1.03 17.33 -13.38
N ASN A 16 0.27 17.55 -13.57
CA ASN A 16 0.79 18.01 -14.86
C ASN A 16 0.67 16.89 -15.89
N PRO A 17 0.34 17.21 -17.15
CA PRO A 17 0.34 16.22 -18.22
C PRO A 17 1.75 15.64 -18.36
N VAL A 18 1.88 14.35 -18.04
CA VAL A 18 3.12 13.59 -18.14
C VAL A 18 3.38 13.28 -19.60
N THR A 19 4.61 13.47 -20.07
CA THR A 19 4.99 13.10 -21.44
C THR A 19 4.96 11.58 -21.64
N SER A 20 4.81 11.10 -22.87
CA SER A 20 4.81 9.65 -23.19
C SER A 20 6.11 8.94 -22.74
N GLU A 21 7.25 9.64 -22.76
CA GLU A 21 8.55 9.13 -22.30
C GLU A 21 8.55 8.91 -20.77
N GLU A 22 8.14 9.94 -20.01
CA GLU A 22 8.01 9.87 -18.56
C GLU A 22 6.98 8.82 -18.13
N MET A 23 5.90 8.67 -18.90
CA MET A 23 4.87 7.65 -18.71
C MET A 23 5.46 6.24 -18.79
N ASN A 24 6.27 5.95 -19.81
CA ASN A 24 6.93 4.65 -20.00
C ASN A 24 7.93 4.34 -18.88
N VAL A 25 8.64 5.36 -18.41
CA VAL A 25 9.51 5.23 -17.24
C VAL A 25 8.69 4.87 -16.01
N LEU A 26 7.58 5.58 -15.74
CA LEU A 26 6.68 5.30 -14.63
C LEU A 26 6.10 3.87 -14.67
N VAL A 27 5.75 3.35 -15.86
CA VAL A 27 5.29 1.95 -16.03
C VAL A 27 6.35 0.94 -15.58
N ARG A 28 7.61 1.11 -16.00
CA ARG A 28 8.70 0.21 -15.59
C ARG A 28 8.94 0.27 -14.08
N HIS A 29 8.82 1.46 -13.49
CA HIS A 29 8.91 1.62 -12.05
C HIS A 29 7.70 0.99 -11.34
N ALA A 30 6.49 1.08 -11.90
CA ALA A 30 5.28 0.50 -11.33
C ALA A 30 5.42 -1.02 -11.10
N SER A 31 5.91 -1.76 -12.10
CA SER A 31 6.16 -3.21 -11.97
C SER A 31 7.19 -3.52 -10.88
N PHE A 32 8.28 -2.74 -10.83
CA PHE A 32 9.33 -2.94 -9.83
C PHE A 32 8.81 -2.66 -8.41
N LEU A 33 8.09 -1.55 -8.22
CA LEU A 33 7.52 -1.17 -6.93
C LEU A 33 6.45 -2.17 -6.47
N ALA A 34 5.60 -2.64 -7.37
CA ALA A 34 4.62 -3.68 -7.09
C ALA A 34 5.30 -4.97 -6.62
N ARG A 35 6.36 -5.41 -7.33
CA ARG A 35 7.15 -6.57 -6.91
C ARG A 35 7.81 -6.38 -5.55
N CYS A 36 8.41 -5.21 -5.31
CA CYS A 36 8.98 -4.88 -4.00
C CYS A 36 7.92 -4.92 -2.89
N PHE A 37 6.70 -4.43 -3.16
CA PHE A 37 5.61 -4.54 -2.20
C PHE A 37 5.24 -6.00 -1.94
N GLN A 38 5.11 -6.82 -2.99
CA GLN A 38 4.82 -8.25 -2.86
C GLN A 38 5.84 -8.97 -1.99
N GLU A 39 7.14 -8.76 -2.26
CA GLU A 39 8.25 -9.39 -1.55
C GLU A 39 8.36 -8.96 -0.07
N LYS A 40 7.85 -7.76 0.28
CA LYS A 40 8.07 -7.14 1.59
C LYS A 40 6.82 -6.97 2.44
N SER A 41 5.64 -7.23 1.87
CA SER A 41 4.32 -6.98 2.45
C SER A 41 4.18 -7.42 3.91
N GLU A 42 4.70 -8.60 4.26
CA GLU A 42 4.64 -9.16 5.61
C GLU A 42 5.56 -8.45 6.63
N SER A 43 6.55 -7.66 6.19
CA SER A 43 7.44 -6.90 7.08
C SER A 43 6.66 -5.98 8.02
N VAL A 44 5.48 -5.52 7.58
CA VAL A 44 4.58 -4.68 8.37
C VAL A 44 4.10 -5.35 9.66
N LEU A 45 4.09 -6.69 9.71
CA LEU A 45 3.66 -7.44 10.90
C LEU A 45 4.66 -7.31 12.07
N LYS A 46 5.90 -6.90 11.81
CA LYS A 46 6.86 -6.60 12.88
C LYS A 46 6.39 -5.45 13.77
N LEU A 47 5.61 -4.51 13.23
CA LEU A 47 5.03 -3.38 13.98
C LEU A 47 3.99 -3.82 15.02
N THR A 48 3.66 -5.11 15.10
CA THR A 48 2.80 -5.65 16.16
C THR A 48 3.51 -5.71 17.53
N SER A 49 4.85 -5.70 17.52
CA SER A 49 5.70 -5.60 18.70
C SER A 49 5.83 -4.14 19.15
N ALA A 50 5.75 -3.89 20.46
CA ALA A 50 5.91 -2.55 21.02
C ALA A 50 7.33 -1.98 20.88
N VAL A 51 8.32 -2.82 20.53
CA VAL A 51 9.74 -2.44 20.41
C VAL A 51 10.10 -2.01 18.99
N ASP A 52 9.33 -2.45 17.99
CA ASP A 52 9.70 -2.38 16.58
C ASP A 52 8.88 -1.34 15.80
N VAL A 53 8.37 -0.31 16.47
CA VAL A 53 7.50 0.74 15.88
C VAL A 53 8.17 1.56 14.75
N GLU A 54 9.50 1.47 14.62
CA GLU A 54 10.27 2.14 13.57
C GLU A 54 11.01 1.16 12.63
N ASP A 55 10.56 -0.09 12.48
CA ASP A 55 11.20 -1.04 11.54
C ASP A 55 11.24 -0.46 10.12
N GLU A 56 12.46 -0.25 9.59
CA GLU A 56 12.65 0.43 8.30
C GLU A 56 11.94 -0.31 7.16
N GLU A 57 11.95 -1.65 7.17
CA GLU A 57 11.37 -2.45 6.09
C GLU A 57 9.82 -2.39 6.13
N ALA A 58 9.23 -2.32 7.32
CA ALA A 58 7.82 -2.04 7.51
C ALA A 58 7.44 -0.64 7.01
N LEU A 59 8.22 0.39 7.33
CA LEU A 59 8.00 1.76 6.85
C LEU A 59 8.14 1.87 5.32
N VAL A 60 9.11 1.16 4.74
CA VAL A 60 9.26 1.04 3.27
C VAL A 60 8.04 0.36 2.66
N THR A 61 7.51 -0.69 3.30
CA THR A 61 6.32 -1.41 2.83
C THR A 61 5.07 -0.54 2.86
N ILE A 62 4.86 0.20 3.95
CA ILE A 62 3.78 1.19 4.06
C ILE A 62 3.89 2.21 2.94
N ARG A 63 5.10 2.75 2.71
CA ARG A 63 5.28 3.78 1.69
C ARG A 63 5.13 3.24 0.26
N LEU A 64 5.55 2.00 0.00
CA LEU A 64 5.29 1.33 -1.27
C LEU A 64 3.79 1.20 -1.55
N LEU A 65 3.00 0.82 -0.53
CA LEU A 65 1.55 0.74 -0.65
C LEU A 65 0.94 2.11 -1.00
N ASP A 66 1.36 3.18 -0.34
CA ASP A 66 0.87 4.53 -0.66
C ASP A 66 1.11 4.87 -2.14
N VAL A 67 2.34 4.67 -2.62
CA VAL A 67 2.73 4.96 -4.00
C VAL A 67 1.90 4.13 -4.98
N LEU A 68 1.72 2.83 -4.72
CA LEU A 68 0.90 1.96 -5.57
C LEU A 68 -0.56 2.41 -5.60
N CYS A 69 -1.10 2.83 -4.46
CA CYS A 69 -2.45 3.36 -4.42
C CYS A 69 -2.58 4.66 -5.24
N GLU A 70 -1.57 5.53 -5.21
CA GLU A 70 -1.56 6.75 -6.03
C GLU A 70 -1.43 6.44 -7.52
N MET A 71 -0.52 5.53 -7.90
CA MET A 71 -0.35 5.09 -9.28
C MET A 71 -1.63 4.47 -9.82
N THR A 72 -2.34 3.66 -9.04
CA THR A 72 -3.62 3.04 -9.44
C THR A 72 -4.80 4.01 -9.42
N SER A 73 -4.73 5.13 -8.69
CA SER A 73 -5.74 6.19 -8.76
C SER A 73 -5.60 7.06 -10.02
N ASN A 74 -4.44 7.01 -10.68
CA ASN A 74 -4.21 7.65 -11.97
C ASN A 74 -4.43 6.63 -13.11
N ASN A 75 -5.39 6.90 -13.99
CA ASN A 75 -5.82 5.95 -15.05
C ASN A 75 -4.67 5.40 -15.89
N GLY A 76 -3.61 6.16 -16.10
CA GLY A 76 -2.55 5.78 -17.01
C GLY A 76 -1.66 4.61 -16.55
N GLN A 77 -1.68 4.23 -15.26
CA GLN A 77 -0.96 3.05 -14.74
C GLN A 77 -1.91 1.94 -14.28
N LEU A 78 -3.21 2.22 -14.23
CA LEU A 78 -4.20 1.33 -13.64
C LEU A 78 -4.26 -0.02 -14.36
N GLU A 79 -4.47 -0.02 -15.68
CA GLU A 79 -4.61 -1.28 -16.45
C GLU A 79 -3.34 -2.14 -16.37
N HIS A 80 -2.16 -1.51 -16.38
CA HIS A 80 -0.88 -2.20 -16.22
C HIS A 80 -0.77 -2.87 -14.85
N LEU A 81 -1.05 -2.12 -13.78
CA LEU A 81 -1.00 -2.63 -12.41
C LEU A 81 -2.08 -3.70 -12.13
N GLN A 82 -3.25 -3.58 -12.75
CA GLN A 82 -4.32 -4.58 -12.67
C GLN A 82 -3.92 -5.93 -13.29
N ALA A 83 -3.08 -5.91 -14.32
CA ALA A 83 -2.59 -7.10 -15.01
C ALA A 83 -1.36 -7.73 -14.34
N LEU A 84 -0.78 -7.11 -13.30
CA LEU A 84 0.39 -7.65 -12.62
C LEU A 84 0.02 -8.89 -11.79
N PRO A 85 0.63 -10.06 -12.07
CA PRO A 85 0.31 -11.28 -11.34
C PRO A 85 0.64 -11.18 -9.85
N GLY A 86 -0.30 -11.61 -9.01
CA GLY A 86 -0.11 -11.71 -7.57
C GLY A 86 -0.28 -10.40 -6.80
N LEU A 87 -0.39 -9.23 -7.46
CA LEU A 87 -0.45 -7.95 -6.74
C LEU A 87 -1.74 -7.84 -5.92
N LEU A 88 -2.87 -8.24 -6.50
CA LEU A 88 -4.16 -8.25 -5.82
C LEU A 88 -4.15 -9.26 -4.66
N GLU A 89 -3.68 -10.47 -4.93
CA GLU A 89 -3.61 -11.57 -3.95
C GLU A 89 -2.74 -11.16 -2.75
N THR A 90 -1.56 -10.57 -2.99
CA THR A 90 -0.71 -10.03 -1.93
C THR A 90 -1.43 -8.95 -1.12
N ALA A 91 -2.14 -8.00 -1.76
CA ALA A 91 -2.85 -6.95 -1.03
C ALA A 91 -3.96 -7.52 -0.12
N ILE A 92 -4.71 -8.52 -0.61
CA ILE A 92 -5.75 -9.24 0.15
C ILE A 92 -5.13 -9.99 1.33
N ASP A 93 -4.08 -10.76 1.09
CA ASP A 93 -3.42 -11.55 2.13
C ASP A 93 -2.82 -10.65 3.21
N THR A 94 -2.18 -9.54 2.82
CA THR A 94 -1.64 -8.55 3.76
C THR A 94 -2.74 -7.93 4.62
N LEU A 95 -3.90 -7.60 4.01
CA LEU A 95 -5.04 -7.06 4.74
C LEU A 95 -5.58 -8.08 5.75
N ARG A 96 -5.69 -9.34 5.33
CA ARG A 96 -6.12 -10.44 6.19
C ARG A 96 -5.16 -10.65 7.36
N LEU A 97 -3.86 -10.71 7.10
CA LEU A 97 -2.84 -10.93 8.12
C LEU A 97 -2.79 -9.78 9.14
N THR A 98 -2.78 -8.53 8.69
CA THR A 98 -2.79 -7.36 9.59
C THR A 98 -4.08 -7.26 10.40
N HIS A 99 -5.23 -7.61 9.81
CA HIS A 99 -6.50 -7.68 10.53
C HIS A 99 -6.51 -8.77 11.59
N LEU A 100 -5.99 -9.96 11.29
CA LEU A 100 -5.86 -11.06 12.27
C LEU A 100 -4.92 -10.66 13.41
N ALA A 101 -3.76 -10.07 13.10
CA ALA A 101 -2.81 -9.59 14.09
C ALA A 101 -3.46 -8.57 15.04
N GLY A 102 -4.22 -7.62 14.51
CA GLY A 102 -4.97 -6.64 15.32
C GLY A 102 -6.11 -7.22 16.16
N LYS A 103 -6.55 -8.46 15.89
CA LYS A 103 -7.54 -9.18 16.72
C LYS A 103 -6.90 -10.05 17.80
N GLN A 104 -5.69 -10.55 17.57
CA GLN A 104 -5.02 -11.48 18.48
C GLN A 104 -4.46 -10.80 19.73
N ALA A 105 -3.93 -9.59 19.58
CA ALA A 105 -3.37 -8.80 20.67
C ALA A 105 -3.55 -7.31 20.39
N VAL A 106 -3.51 -6.49 21.45
CA VAL A 106 -3.50 -5.03 21.32
C VAL A 106 -2.17 -4.60 20.71
N ASN A 107 -2.25 -3.94 19.55
CA ASN A 107 -1.13 -3.44 18.76
C ASN A 107 -1.57 -2.34 17.79
N ILE A 108 -0.66 -1.88 16.93
CA ILE A 108 -0.91 -0.79 15.97
C ILE A 108 -2.03 -1.07 14.96
N PHE A 109 -2.36 -2.34 14.70
CA PHE A 109 -3.46 -2.75 13.80
C PHE A 109 -4.77 -3.02 14.52
N THR A 110 -4.82 -2.88 15.84
CA THR A 110 -6.08 -3.00 16.60
C THR A 110 -7.07 -1.94 16.13
N ALA A 111 -8.35 -2.31 16.02
CA ALA A 111 -9.39 -1.35 15.70
C ALA A 111 -9.62 -0.44 16.91
N THR A 112 -9.01 0.74 16.90
CA THR A 112 -9.28 1.77 17.91
C THR A 112 -10.67 2.33 17.62
N HIS A 113 -11.66 1.96 18.43
CA HIS A 113 -12.88 2.76 18.52
C HIS A 113 -12.45 4.13 19.06
N ALA A 114 -12.35 5.12 18.18
CA ALA A 114 -12.05 6.50 18.55
C ALA A 114 -13.16 7.04 19.46
N MET A 115 -13.04 6.79 20.77
CA MET A 115 -13.94 7.33 21.80
C MET A 115 -13.35 7.31 23.21
N THR A 116 -12.03 7.29 23.33
CA THR A 116 -11.32 7.65 24.55
C THR A 116 -10.25 8.64 24.12
N GLY A 117 -10.34 9.91 24.51
CA GLY A 117 -9.47 11.02 24.10
C GLY A 117 -7.99 10.89 24.50
N GLN A 118 -7.37 9.74 24.24
CA GLN A 118 -5.93 9.55 24.17
C GLN A 118 -5.44 10.07 22.83
N GLU A 119 -4.30 10.77 22.87
CA GLU A 119 -3.61 11.37 21.74
C GLU A 119 -3.65 10.45 20.51
N GLU A 120 -4.04 10.99 19.35
CA GLU A 120 -3.92 10.29 18.08
C GLU A 120 -2.48 9.83 17.94
N ILE A 121 -2.27 8.51 17.95
CA ILE A 121 -0.96 7.93 17.69
C ILE A 121 -0.60 8.31 16.25
N SER A 122 0.30 9.27 16.08
CA SER A 122 0.80 9.72 14.78
C SER A 122 1.86 8.75 14.25
N HIS A 123 1.45 7.50 13.96
CA HIS A 123 2.34 6.48 13.41
C HIS A 123 2.04 6.26 11.92
N PRO A 124 3.06 6.09 11.06
CA PRO A 124 2.87 5.80 9.63
C PRO A 124 1.98 4.58 9.30
N ALA A 125 1.81 3.64 10.23
CA ALA A 125 0.96 2.46 10.03
C ALA A 125 -0.53 2.75 10.25
N VAL A 126 -0.87 3.91 10.83
CA VAL A 126 -2.25 4.38 10.91
C VAL A 126 -2.74 4.64 9.49
N GLY A 127 -3.84 3.98 9.11
CA GLY A 127 -4.36 4.00 7.74
C GLY A 127 -3.79 2.92 6.82
N PHE A 128 -2.83 2.10 7.26
CA PHE A 128 -2.29 1.03 6.41
C PHE A 128 -3.38 0.08 5.88
N LYS A 129 -4.29 -0.37 6.77
CA LYS A 129 -5.43 -1.23 6.37
C LYS A 129 -6.39 -0.53 5.41
N SER A 130 -6.66 0.77 5.58
CA SER A 130 -7.54 1.51 4.64
C SER A 130 -6.86 1.70 3.29
N HIS A 131 -5.54 1.88 3.25
CA HIS A 131 -4.78 1.93 1.99
C HIS A 131 -4.76 0.58 1.28
N LEU A 132 -4.68 -0.54 1.98
CA LEU A 132 -4.84 -1.86 1.36
C LEU A 132 -6.22 -2.01 0.73
N ILE A 133 -7.28 -1.60 1.43
CA ILE A 133 -8.65 -1.58 0.89
C ILE A 133 -8.72 -0.69 -0.36
N ARG A 134 -8.08 0.49 -0.34
CA ARG A 134 -8.00 1.38 -1.51
C ARG A 134 -7.31 0.71 -2.70
N LEU A 135 -6.15 0.08 -2.49
CA LEU A 135 -5.43 -0.63 -3.54
C LEU A 135 -6.29 -1.76 -4.14
N ILE A 136 -6.88 -2.60 -3.29
CA ILE A 136 -7.78 -3.68 -3.72
C ILE A 136 -8.94 -3.12 -4.55
N GLY A 137 -9.62 -2.08 -4.04
CA GLY A 137 -10.72 -1.43 -4.74
C GLY A 137 -10.31 -0.88 -6.11
N ASN A 138 -9.14 -0.24 -6.21
CA ASN A 138 -8.60 0.25 -7.49
C ASN A 138 -8.31 -0.91 -8.44
N LEU A 139 -7.65 -1.98 -7.96
CA LEU A 139 -7.30 -3.15 -8.79
C LEU A 139 -8.54 -3.89 -9.31
N CYS A 140 -9.66 -3.85 -8.58
CA CYS A 140 -10.92 -4.43 -9.01
C CYS A 140 -11.77 -3.46 -9.86
N TYR A 141 -11.45 -2.17 -9.92
CA TYR A 141 -12.27 -1.19 -10.64
C TYR A 141 -12.33 -1.50 -12.14
N LYS A 142 -13.55 -1.79 -12.64
CA LYS A 142 -13.83 -2.17 -14.04
C LYS A 142 -13.00 -3.36 -14.57
N ASN A 143 -12.40 -4.14 -13.69
CA ASN A 143 -11.61 -5.31 -14.05
C ASN A 143 -12.30 -6.59 -13.55
N LYS A 144 -12.99 -7.30 -14.44
CA LYS A 144 -13.80 -8.47 -14.08
C LYS A 144 -12.96 -9.63 -13.55
N GLU A 145 -11.77 -9.84 -14.11
CA GLU A 145 -10.85 -10.88 -13.66
C GLU A 145 -10.47 -10.68 -12.19
N ASN A 146 -10.08 -9.45 -11.82
CA ASN A 146 -9.75 -9.12 -10.44
C ASN A 146 -10.97 -9.15 -9.52
N GLN A 147 -12.17 -8.76 -10.00
CA GLN A 147 -13.41 -8.86 -9.22
C GLN A 147 -13.80 -10.30 -8.87
N ASP A 148 -13.46 -11.29 -9.71
CA ASP A 148 -13.78 -12.70 -9.47
C ASP A 148 -12.86 -13.37 -8.45
N LYS A 149 -11.79 -12.68 -8.02
CA LYS A 149 -10.81 -13.19 -7.05
C LYS A 149 -11.03 -12.70 -5.62
N VAL A 150 -11.89 -11.69 -5.40
CA VAL A 150 -12.16 -11.07 -4.08
C VAL A 150 -13.44 -11.59 -3.44
#